data_AF-A0A5C5T1Y5-F1
#
_entry.id   AF-A0A5C5T1Y5-F1
#
_cell.length_a   1.000
_cell.length_b   1.000
_cell.length_c   1.000
_cell.angle_alpha   90.00
_cell.angle_beta   90.00
_cell.angle_gamma   90.00
#
_symmetry.space_group_name_H-M   'P 1'
#
loop_
_entity.id
_entity.type
_entity.pdbx_description
1 polymer ?
#
loop_
_entity_poly.entity_id
_entity_poly.type
_entity_poly.pdbx_seq_one_letter_code
_entity_poly.pdbx_strand_id
1 'polypeptide(L)'
;MIHVVTGDSATAALKKALQHRNDQIIGLPIDFSTGPINCIQEEKGIELRNRWITSSFNSLKKQSKNQQSIYERSLKDLLDIENGQEATLWTCENASEQTGLRIACFLLAGKQLKMNIVNTQQAVAVSTKDIDMHISIRHTGECNANQLLHFYKYSSSLLTEEKRTAFEQDAEKLLLSTSIVRSWCDSKILDEPETRDDVFIMERIRNNHRDCPKSEYIDAIRIIGEVLSLSEQPLSDSWIDYRIRFLIQNGQLAYKGNLQSMQTYKIKKFH
;
A
#
# COMPACT_ATOMS: atom_id res chain seq x y z
N MET A 1 -21.65 -7.05 10.77
CA MET A 1 -21.16 -6.87 9.37
C MET A 1 -19.67 -7.12 9.36
N ILE A 2 -19.11 -7.59 8.25
CA ILE A 2 -17.67 -7.78 8.09
C ILE A 2 -17.10 -6.67 7.21
N HIS A 3 -15.97 -6.10 7.59
CA HIS A 3 -15.24 -5.12 6.80
C HIS A 3 -13.83 -5.61 6.51
N VAL A 4 -13.41 -5.51 5.26
CA VAL A 4 -12.06 -5.88 4.82
C VAL A 4 -11.37 -4.63 4.32
N VAL A 5 -10.14 -4.38 4.78
CA VAL A 5 -9.38 -3.17 4.44
C VAL A 5 -7.88 -3.47 4.36
N THR A 6 -7.17 -2.79 3.47
CA THR A 6 -5.72 -2.96 3.28
C THR A 6 -4.94 -1.83 3.97
N GLY A 7 -3.87 -2.19 4.66
CA GLY A 7 -2.97 -1.26 5.36
C GLY A 7 -3.31 -1.04 6.84
N ASP A 8 -2.27 -0.91 7.66
CA ASP A 8 -2.40 -0.76 9.13
C ASP A 8 -3.12 0.53 9.52
N SER A 9 -2.76 1.66 8.90
CA SER A 9 -3.40 2.96 9.17
C SER A 9 -4.90 2.94 8.86
N ALA A 10 -5.27 2.42 7.69
CA ALA A 10 -6.67 2.27 7.29
C ALA A 10 -7.44 1.33 8.23
N THR A 11 -6.82 0.22 8.64
CA THR A 11 -7.39 -0.71 9.62
C THR A 11 -7.67 -0.03 10.97
N ALA A 12 -6.70 0.74 11.48
CA ALA A 12 -6.84 1.45 12.75
C ALA A 12 -7.92 2.55 12.68
N ALA A 13 -7.92 3.34 11.61
CA ALA A 13 -8.92 4.38 11.37
C ALA A 13 -10.34 3.79 11.28
N LEU A 14 -10.51 2.66 10.59
CA LEU A 14 -11.79 1.99 10.46
C LEU A 14 -12.27 1.37 11.78
N LYS A 15 -11.36 0.77 12.56
CA LYS A 15 -11.65 0.29 13.93
C LYS A 15 -12.17 1.43 14.80
N LYS A 16 -11.59 2.63 14.67
CA LYS A 16 -12.07 3.81 15.38
C LYS A 16 -13.45 4.26 14.88
N ALA A 17 -13.67 4.29 13.57
CA ALA A 17 -14.93 4.69 12.94
C ALA A 17 -16.11 3.82 13.36
N LEU A 18 -15.89 2.52 13.49
CA LEU A 18 -16.92 1.53 13.77
C LEU A 18 -16.91 1.03 15.23
N GLN A 19 -16.18 1.69 16.13
CA GLN A 19 -15.98 1.23 17.53
C GLN A 19 -17.27 1.00 18.34
N HIS A 20 -18.37 1.66 17.96
CA HIS A 20 -19.69 1.51 18.61
C HIS A 20 -20.60 0.51 17.91
N ARG A 21 -20.08 -0.19 16.91
CA ARG A 21 -20.78 -1.22 16.14
C ARG A 21 -20.13 -2.56 16.45
N ASN A 22 -20.94 -3.62 16.52
CA ASN A 22 -20.45 -4.98 16.70
C ASN A 22 -19.99 -5.59 15.36
N ASP A 23 -19.23 -4.81 14.59
CA ASP A 23 -18.76 -5.18 13.26
C ASP A 23 -17.34 -5.77 13.33
N GLN A 24 -17.08 -6.81 12.55
CA GLN A 24 -15.76 -7.42 12.45
C GLN A 24 -14.92 -6.66 11.41
N ILE A 25 -13.66 -6.37 11.74
CA ILE A 25 -12.73 -5.69 10.84
C ILE A 25 -11.53 -6.59 10.62
N ILE A 26 -11.35 -7.01 9.37
CA ILE A 26 -10.22 -7.79 8.89
C ILE A 26 -9.29 -6.86 8.12
N GLY A 27 -8.15 -6.53 8.74
CA GLY A 27 -7.12 -5.71 8.12
C GLY A 27 -6.07 -6.58 7.44
N LEU A 28 -5.68 -6.26 6.21
CA LEU A 28 -4.54 -6.84 5.53
C LEU A 28 -3.31 -5.94 5.80
N PRO A 29 -2.40 -6.30 6.72
CA PRO A 29 -1.27 -5.44 7.13
C PRO A 29 -0.12 -5.49 6.12
N ILE A 30 -0.44 -5.38 4.83
CA ILE A 30 0.51 -5.49 3.73
C ILE A 30 0.38 -4.28 2.81
N ASP A 31 1.51 -3.71 2.43
CA ASP A 31 1.60 -2.84 1.25
C ASP A 31 1.82 -3.71 -0.01
N PHE A 32 0.76 -3.92 -0.79
CA PHE A 32 0.83 -4.73 -2.02
C PHE A 32 1.44 -3.99 -3.21
N SER A 33 1.73 -2.68 -3.09
CA SER A 33 2.39 -1.92 -4.16
C SER A 33 3.85 -2.34 -4.37
N THR A 34 4.48 -2.91 -3.34
CA THR A 34 5.87 -3.37 -3.37
C THR A 34 6.04 -4.76 -2.77
N GLY A 35 7.10 -5.45 -3.20
CA GLY A 35 7.44 -6.80 -2.80
C GLY A 35 6.69 -7.89 -3.57
N PRO A 36 7.15 -9.14 -3.44
CA PRO A 36 6.49 -10.27 -4.09
C PRO A 36 5.10 -10.49 -3.50
N ILE A 37 4.16 -10.82 -4.37
CA ILE A 37 2.79 -11.24 -4.01
C ILE A 37 2.41 -12.57 -4.68
N ASN A 38 3.36 -13.21 -5.38
CA ASN A 38 3.10 -14.49 -6.01
C ASN A 38 2.74 -15.52 -4.93
N CYS A 39 1.60 -16.18 -5.13
CA CYS A 39 1.01 -17.11 -4.17
C CYS A 39 0.88 -16.54 -2.74
N ILE A 40 0.66 -15.23 -2.56
CA ILE A 40 0.61 -14.60 -1.23
C ILE A 40 -0.56 -15.10 -0.35
N GLN A 41 -1.54 -15.78 -0.95
CA GLN A 41 -2.59 -16.51 -0.25
C GLN A 41 -2.12 -17.84 0.39
N GLU A 42 -0.91 -18.29 0.08
CA GLU A 42 -0.34 -19.55 0.56
C GLU A 42 0.89 -19.28 1.44
N GLU A 43 1.18 -20.20 2.36
CA GLU A 43 2.34 -20.13 3.27
C GLU A 43 3.65 -19.83 2.52
N LYS A 44 3.90 -20.50 1.39
CA LYS A 44 5.10 -20.29 0.56
C LYS A 44 5.26 -18.85 0.06
N GLY A 45 4.16 -18.20 -0.31
CA GLY A 45 4.20 -16.81 -0.80
C GLY A 45 4.39 -15.83 0.35
N ILE A 46 3.78 -16.10 1.50
CA ILE A 46 3.96 -15.34 2.74
C ILE A 46 5.42 -15.37 3.19
N GLU A 47 6.04 -16.55 3.21
CA GLU A 47 7.45 -16.73 3.55
C GLU A 47 8.38 -16.00 2.57
N LEU A 48 8.10 -16.10 1.27
CA LEU A 48 8.86 -15.41 0.23
C LEU A 48 8.84 -13.89 0.44
N ARG A 49 7.65 -13.34 0.69
CA ARG A 49 7.49 -11.93 1.01
C ARG A 49 8.21 -11.53 2.29
N ASN A 50 8.07 -12.31 3.36
CA ASN A 50 8.74 -12.00 4.62
C ASN A 50 10.27 -12.01 4.47
N ARG A 51 10.82 -12.96 3.70
CA ARG A 51 12.25 -13.01 3.37
C ARG A 51 12.67 -11.75 2.64
N TRP A 52 11.92 -11.34 1.62
CA TRP A 52 12.20 -10.11 0.87
C TRP A 52 12.15 -8.87 1.76
N ILE A 53 11.11 -8.69 2.60
CA ILE A 53 11.04 -7.57 3.54
C ILE A 53 12.26 -7.56 4.48
N THR A 54 12.62 -8.72 5.02
CA THR A 54 13.73 -8.87 5.98
C THR A 54 15.10 -8.57 5.36
N SER A 55 15.29 -8.84 4.05
CA SER A 55 16.51 -8.50 3.31
C SER A 55 16.52 -7.07 2.77
N SER A 56 15.35 -6.54 2.40
CA SER A 56 15.22 -5.27 1.68
C SER A 56 15.01 -4.09 2.62
N PHE A 57 14.30 -4.24 3.74
CA PHE A 57 13.92 -3.14 4.63
C PHE A 57 14.58 -3.28 6.01
N ASN A 58 15.71 -2.57 6.20
CA ASN A 58 16.47 -2.58 7.45
C ASN A 58 15.61 -2.18 8.67
N SER A 59 14.75 -1.17 8.50
CA SER A 59 13.82 -0.66 9.52
C SER A 59 12.78 -1.70 9.96
N LEU A 60 12.32 -2.55 9.04
CA LEU A 60 11.22 -3.49 9.26
C LEU A 60 11.69 -4.89 9.66
N LYS A 61 13.01 -5.15 9.63
CA LYS A 61 13.60 -6.47 9.94
C LYS A 61 13.16 -7.06 11.28
N LYS A 62 12.96 -6.23 12.31
CA LYS A 62 12.52 -6.68 13.64
C LYS A 62 11.01 -6.89 13.76
N GLN A 63 10.23 -6.21 12.92
CA GLN A 63 8.76 -6.23 12.96
C GLN A 63 8.15 -7.28 12.02
N SER A 64 8.95 -7.80 11.08
CA SER A 64 8.50 -8.66 9.98
C SER A 64 7.81 -9.95 10.46
N LYS A 65 8.31 -10.62 11.50
CA LYS A 65 7.67 -11.81 12.08
C LYS A 65 6.27 -11.54 12.61
N ASN A 66 6.07 -10.41 13.29
CA ASN A 66 4.76 -10.07 13.84
C ASN A 66 3.77 -9.74 12.71
N GLN A 67 4.22 -9.02 11.69
CA GLN A 67 3.40 -8.71 10.51
C GLN A 67 3.00 -9.97 9.73
N GLN A 68 3.90 -10.93 9.58
CA GLN A 68 3.59 -12.24 8.98
C GLN A 68 2.44 -12.92 9.72
N SER A 69 2.54 -13.10 11.04
CA SER A 69 1.49 -13.78 11.82
C SER A 69 0.16 -13.04 11.80
N ILE A 70 0.17 -11.70 11.77
CA ILE A 70 -1.06 -10.92 11.62
C ILE A 70 -1.68 -11.17 10.25
N TYR A 71 -0.88 -11.18 9.18
CA TYR A 71 -1.40 -11.43 7.83
C TYR A 71 -1.96 -12.84 7.66
N GLU A 72 -1.28 -13.88 8.16
CA GLU A 72 -1.77 -15.27 8.18
C GLU A 72 -3.12 -15.37 8.90
N ARG A 73 -3.26 -14.68 10.03
CA ARG A 73 -4.53 -14.61 10.74
C ARG A 73 -5.61 -13.90 9.91
N SER A 74 -5.29 -12.79 9.27
CA SER A 74 -6.25 -12.08 8.41
C SER A 74 -6.71 -12.93 7.22
N LEU A 75 -5.81 -13.74 6.63
CA LEU A 75 -6.19 -14.69 5.59
C LEU A 75 -7.14 -15.76 6.13
N LYS A 76 -6.85 -16.32 7.30
CA LYS A 76 -7.73 -17.28 7.96
C LYS A 76 -9.11 -16.66 8.25
N ASP A 77 -9.14 -15.47 8.85
CA ASP A 77 -10.38 -14.76 9.16
C ASP A 77 -11.21 -14.48 7.89
N LEU A 78 -10.58 -14.23 6.74
CA LEU A 78 -11.27 -14.08 5.44
C LEU A 78 -11.84 -15.40 4.93
N LEU A 79 -11.07 -16.49 5.02
CA LEU A 79 -11.50 -17.81 4.57
C LEU A 79 -12.61 -18.39 5.46
N ASP A 80 -12.64 -18.02 6.73
CA ASP A 80 -13.64 -18.45 7.72
C ASP A 80 -14.99 -17.71 7.57
N ILE A 81 -15.10 -16.71 6.68
CA ILE A 81 -16.38 -16.02 6.39
C ILE A 81 -17.40 -17.02 5.84
N GLU A 82 -18.58 -17.11 6.43
CA GLU A 82 -19.63 -18.08 6.09
C GLU A 82 -20.60 -17.55 5.03
N ASN A 83 -21.23 -18.46 4.29
CA ASN A 83 -22.29 -18.11 3.33
C ASN A 83 -23.47 -17.40 4.03
N GLY A 84 -24.12 -16.48 3.32
CA GLY A 84 -25.23 -15.68 3.83
C GLY A 84 -24.81 -14.46 4.65
N GLN A 85 -23.51 -14.29 4.93
CA GLN A 85 -22.99 -13.08 5.58
C GLN A 85 -22.86 -11.90 4.59
N GLU A 86 -22.79 -10.68 5.14
CA GLU A 86 -22.53 -9.46 4.40
C GLU A 86 -21.08 -8.98 4.65
N ALA A 87 -20.39 -8.58 3.60
CA ALA A 87 -19.02 -8.07 3.65
C ALA A 87 -18.89 -6.73 2.91
N THR A 88 -18.13 -5.79 3.47
CA THR A 88 -17.80 -4.51 2.84
C THR A 88 -16.30 -4.41 2.60
N LEU A 89 -15.89 -4.31 1.34
CA LEU A 89 -14.50 -4.13 0.93
C LEU A 89 -14.17 -2.64 0.82
N TRP A 90 -13.14 -2.21 1.53
CA TRP A 90 -12.63 -0.84 1.50
C TRP A 90 -11.44 -0.76 0.55
N THR A 91 -11.44 0.26 -0.30
CA THR A 91 -10.32 0.54 -1.22
C THR A 91 -10.15 2.03 -1.45
N CYS A 92 -9.01 2.39 -2.00
CA CYS A 92 -8.70 3.70 -2.58
C CYS A 92 -8.13 3.47 -4.00
N GLU A 93 -7.80 4.54 -4.73
CA GLU A 93 -7.23 4.49 -6.08
C GLU A 93 -5.69 4.45 -6.04
N ASN A 94 -5.15 3.42 -5.36
CA ASN A 94 -3.71 3.15 -5.32
C ASN A 94 -3.42 1.65 -5.50
N ALA A 95 -2.19 1.32 -5.91
CA ALA A 95 -1.81 -0.05 -6.26
C ALA A 95 -2.00 -1.04 -5.11
N SER A 96 -1.73 -0.62 -3.87
CA SER A 96 -1.79 -1.47 -2.70
C SER A 96 -3.24 -1.90 -2.38
N GLU A 97 -4.13 -0.93 -2.21
CA GLU A 97 -5.52 -1.20 -1.86
C GLU A 97 -6.28 -1.88 -3.00
N GLN A 98 -6.00 -1.50 -4.25
CA GLN A 98 -6.59 -2.13 -5.43
C GLN A 98 -6.15 -3.59 -5.59
N THR A 99 -4.90 -3.91 -5.24
CA THR A 99 -4.42 -5.30 -5.21
C THR A 99 -5.09 -6.06 -4.07
N GLY A 100 -5.17 -5.48 -2.88
CA GLY A 100 -5.84 -6.08 -1.72
C GLY A 100 -7.32 -6.36 -1.98
N LEU A 101 -8.04 -5.45 -2.66
CA LEU A 101 -9.42 -5.63 -3.10
C LEU A 101 -9.59 -6.89 -3.95
N ARG A 102 -8.71 -7.07 -4.95
CA ARG A 102 -8.76 -8.21 -5.88
C ARG A 102 -8.44 -9.51 -5.18
N ILE A 103 -7.39 -9.54 -4.36
CA ILE A 103 -7.03 -10.72 -3.55
C ILE A 103 -8.18 -11.08 -2.59
N ALA A 104 -8.82 -10.11 -1.95
CA ALA A 104 -9.97 -10.37 -1.10
C ALA A 104 -11.15 -10.96 -1.88
N CYS A 105 -11.45 -10.46 -3.09
CA CYS A 105 -12.48 -11.06 -3.95
C CYS A 105 -12.12 -12.51 -4.31
N PHE A 106 -10.87 -12.78 -4.70
CA PHE A 106 -10.38 -14.11 -5.02
C PHE A 106 -10.51 -15.10 -3.85
N LEU A 107 -10.12 -14.70 -2.63
CA LEU A 107 -10.24 -15.54 -1.44
C LEU A 107 -11.69 -15.85 -1.06
N LEU A 108 -12.60 -14.95 -1.42
CA LEU A 108 -14.02 -15.10 -1.17
C LEU A 108 -14.77 -15.75 -2.35
N ALA A 109 -14.07 -16.09 -3.44
CA ALA A 109 -14.67 -16.70 -4.62
C ALA A 109 -15.48 -17.96 -4.25
N GLY A 110 -16.63 -18.13 -4.90
CA GLY A 110 -17.56 -19.24 -4.62
C GLY A 110 -18.41 -19.10 -3.35
N LYS A 111 -18.12 -18.15 -2.45
CA LYS A 111 -18.99 -17.87 -1.29
C LYS A 111 -20.20 -17.01 -1.69
N GLN A 112 -21.38 -17.39 -1.19
CA GLN A 112 -22.65 -16.66 -1.37
C GLN A 112 -22.73 -15.53 -0.35
N LEU A 113 -22.07 -14.41 -0.66
CA LEU A 113 -21.99 -13.22 0.19
C LEU A 113 -22.63 -12.04 -0.51
N LYS A 114 -23.33 -11.20 0.25
CA LYS A 114 -23.68 -9.86 -0.23
C LYS A 114 -22.47 -8.96 0.01
N MET A 115 -21.79 -8.60 -1.07
CA MET A 115 -20.57 -7.81 -1.02
C MET A 115 -20.84 -6.36 -1.41
N ASN A 116 -20.37 -5.43 -0.58
CA ASN A 116 -20.37 -4.01 -0.89
C ASN A 116 -18.93 -3.52 -1.06
N ILE A 117 -18.77 -2.41 -1.77
CA ILE A 117 -17.50 -1.71 -1.92
C ILE A 117 -17.66 -0.25 -1.47
N VAL A 118 -16.66 0.23 -0.74
CA VAL A 118 -16.47 1.66 -0.44
C VAL A 118 -15.13 2.07 -1.02
N ASN A 119 -15.16 2.85 -2.11
CA ASN A 119 -13.98 3.50 -2.66
C ASN A 119 -13.84 4.89 -2.03
N THR A 120 -12.82 5.08 -1.19
CA THR A 120 -12.65 6.30 -0.40
C THR A 120 -12.26 7.51 -1.24
N GLN A 121 -11.44 7.35 -2.29
CA GLN A 121 -11.11 8.44 -3.20
C GLN A 121 -12.37 8.94 -3.92
N GLN A 122 -13.20 8.01 -4.41
CA GLN A 122 -14.46 8.36 -5.07
C GLN A 122 -15.45 8.99 -4.08
N ALA A 123 -15.50 8.49 -2.84
CA ALA A 123 -16.36 9.05 -1.79
C ALA A 123 -15.95 10.47 -1.41
N VAL A 124 -14.64 10.74 -1.28
CA VAL A 124 -14.10 12.10 -1.08
C VAL A 124 -14.49 12.99 -2.24
N ALA A 125 -14.23 12.57 -3.48
CA ALA A 125 -14.54 13.35 -4.68
C ALA A 125 -16.03 13.70 -4.79
N VAL A 126 -16.94 12.81 -4.35
CA VAL A 126 -18.38 13.10 -4.28
C VAL A 126 -18.71 14.08 -3.15
N SER A 127 -18.10 13.93 -1.98
CA SER A 127 -18.37 14.78 -0.80
C SER A 127 -17.84 16.21 -0.94
N THR A 128 -16.87 16.45 -1.83
CA THR A 128 -16.24 17.75 -2.03
C THR A 128 -16.62 18.43 -3.34
N LYS A 129 -17.60 17.90 -4.10
CA LYS A 129 -17.99 18.45 -5.42
C LYS A 129 -18.37 19.93 -5.38
N ASP A 130 -19.00 20.35 -4.29
CA ASP A 130 -19.48 21.73 -4.12
C ASP A 130 -18.49 22.63 -3.36
N ILE A 131 -17.31 22.09 -3.01
CA ILE A 131 -16.25 22.82 -2.32
C ILE A 131 -15.20 23.20 -3.37
N ASP A 132 -14.86 24.48 -3.45
CA ASP A 132 -13.77 24.99 -4.31
C ASP A 132 -12.38 24.65 -3.73
N MET A 133 -12.20 23.40 -3.33
CA MET A 133 -10.94 22.81 -2.87
C MET A 133 -10.84 21.37 -3.37
N HIS A 134 -9.77 21.10 -4.11
CA HIS A 134 -9.47 19.75 -4.58
C HIS A 134 -8.82 18.94 -3.46
N ILE A 135 -9.64 18.30 -2.62
CA ILE A 135 -9.14 17.35 -1.61
C ILE A 135 -8.91 16.01 -2.31
N SER A 136 -7.64 15.62 -2.44
CA SER A 136 -7.27 14.26 -2.87
C SER A 136 -6.70 13.51 -1.69
N ILE A 137 -7.12 12.26 -1.52
CA ILE A 137 -6.48 11.34 -0.60
C ILE A 137 -5.59 10.37 -1.38
N ARG A 138 -4.54 9.86 -0.76
CA ARG A 138 -3.62 8.88 -1.39
C ARG A 138 -3.98 7.44 -1.03
N HIS A 139 -4.54 7.25 0.15
CA HIS A 139 -4.97 5.96 0.66
C HIS A 139 -6.06 6.13 1.73
N THR A 140 -6.86 5.10 1.96
CA THR A 140 -7.96 5.09 2.95
C THR A 140 -7.52 5.54 4.35
N GLY A 141 -6.26 5.26 4.73
CA GLY A 141 -5.69 5.68 6.01
C GLY A 141 -5.52 7.19 6.22
N GLU A 142 -5.72 8.03 5.19
CA GLU A 142 -5.72 9.49 5.36
C GLU A 142 -7.09 10.03 5.81
N CYS A 143 -8.14 9.21 5.72
CA CYS A 143 -9.47 9.57 6.18
C CYS A 143 -9.58 9.41 7.70
N ASN A 144 -10.19 10.40 8.36
CA ASN A 144 -10.53 10.29 9.77
C ASN A 144 -11.77 9.40 10.01
N ALA A 145 -11.98 9.03 11.27
CA ALA A 145 -13.06 8.12 11.66
C ALA A 145 -14.47 8.61 11.26
N ASN A 146 -14.72 9.92 11.30
CA ASN A 146 -16.02 10.49 10.94
C ASN A 146 -16.26 10.41 9.42
N GLN A 147 -15.23 10.70 8.62
CA GLN A 147 -15.28 10.55 7.16
C GLN A 147 -15.56 9.09 6.77
N LEU A 148 -14.83 8.14 7.35
CA LEU A 148 -15.05 6.71 7.07
C LEU A 148 -16.48 6.28 7.44
N LEU A 149 -16.98 6.67 8.62
CA LEU A 149 -18.37 6.36 9.00
C LEU A 149 -19.39 6.99 8.05
N HIS A 150 -19.12 8.20 7.55
CA HIS A 150 -19.95 8.87 6.56
C HIS A 150 -19.94 8.11 5.21
N PHE A 151 -18.76 7.78 4.68
CA PHE A 151 -18.62 7.05 3.42
C PHE A 151 -19.27 5.66 3.47
N TYR A 152 -19.17 4.97 4.61
CA TYR A 152 -19.87 3.71 4.78
C TYR A 152 -21.39 3.84 4.63
N LYS A 153 -21.98 4.93 5.14
CA LYS A 153 -23.43 5.16 5.09
C LYS A 153 -23.93 5.61 3.73
N TYR A 154 -23.15 6.44 3.02
CA TYR A 154 -23.65 7.19 1.85
C TYR A 154 -22.92 6.86 0.55
N SER A 155 -21.77 6.19 0.61
CA SER A 155 -20.93 5.89 -0.56
C SER A 155 -20.66 4.39 -0.71
N SER A 156 -21.27 3.56 0.13
CA SER A 156 -21.27 2.11 -0.03
C SER A 156 -22.16 1.71 -1.20
N SER A 157 -21.64 0.86 -2.07
CA SER A 157 -22.36 0.35 -3.24
C SER A 157 -22.24 -1.16 -3.35
N LEU A 158 -23.28 -1.81 -3.87
CA LEU A 158 -23.26 -3.26 -4.09
C LEU A 158 -22.19 -3.61 -5.14
N LEU A 159 -21.34 -4.59 -4.83
CA LEU A 159 -20.41 -5.16 -5.78
C LEU A 159 -21.17 -6.16 -6.67
N THR A 160 -21.31 -5.83 -7.94
CA THR A 160 -22.00 -6.70 -8.91
C THR A 160 -21.20 -7.98 -9.14
N GLU A 161 -21.89 -9.07 -9.52
CA GLU A 161 -21.24 -10.34 -9.86
C GLU A 161 -20.23 -10.19 -11.00
N GLU A 162 -20.52 -9.35 -11.99
CA GLU A 162 -19.60 -9.03 -13.09
C GLU A 162 -18.29 -8.40 -12.57
N LYS A 163 -18.38 -7.36 -11.73
CA LYS A 163 -17.18 -6.71 -11.16
C LYS A 163 -16.41 -7.64 -10.24
N ARG A 164 -17.13 -8.43 -9.43
CA ARG A 164 -16.53 -9.43 -8.56
C ARG A 164 -15.73 -10.45 -9.38
N THR A 165 -16.34 -11.02 -10.43
CA THR A 165 -15.67 -11.99 -11.32
C THR A 165 -14.45 -11.37 -12.01
N ALA A 166 -14.54 -10.12 -12.46
CA ALA A 166 -13.40 -9.41 -13.04
C ALA A 166 -12.25 -9.24 -12.04
N PHE A 167 -12.55 -8.90 -10.79
CA PHE A 167 -11.53 -8.78 -9.74
C PHE A 167 -10.90 -10.12 -9.36
N GLU A 168 -11.67 -11.21 -9.35
CA GLU A 168 -11.16 -12.57 -9.13
C GLU A 168 -10.17 -12.96 -10.23
N GLN A 169 -10.50 -12.72 -11.51
CA GLN A 169 -9.59 -12.98 -12.65
C GLN A 169 -8.34 -12.10 -12.64
N ASP A 170 -8.47 -10.83 -12.26
CA ASP A 170 -7.31 -9.95 -12.09
C ASP A 170 -6.39 -10.46 -10.97
N ALA A 171 -6.97 -10.95 -9.86
CA ALA A 171 -6.20 -11.51 -8.76
C ALA A 171 -5.40 -12.74 -9.20
N GLU A 172 -5.97 -13.65 -9.99
CA GLU A 172 -5.25 -14.81 -10.51
C GLU A 172 -3.97 -14.40 -11.25
N LYS A 173 -4.05 -13.37 -12.10
CA LYS A 173 -2.88 -12.83 -12.81
C LYS A 173 -1.86 -12.22 -11.84
N LEU A 174 -2.32 -11.45 -10.85
CA LEU A 174 -1.47 -10.82 -9.85
C LEU A 174 -0.73 -11.86 -8.99
N LEU A 175 -1.41 -12.95 -8.62
CA LEU A 175 -0.86 -14.04 -7.81
C LEU A 175 0.13 -14.94 -8.58
N LEU A 176 0.18 -14.82 -9.91
CA LEU A 176 1.18 -15.45 -10.77
C LEU A 176 2.35 -14.51 -11.12
N SER A 177 2.19 -13.20 -10.90
CA SER A 177 3.20 -12.20 -11.23
C SER A 177 4.45 -12.33 -10.36
N THR A 178 5.61 -12.34 -11.00
CA THR A 178 6.92 -12.28 -10.33
C THR A 178 7.38 -10.85 -10.06
N SER A 179 6.59 -9.84 -10.44
CA SER A 179 6.93 -8.45 -10.19
C SER A 179 6.96 -8.15 -8.69
N ILE A 180 7.83 -7.22 -8.30
CA ILE A 180 7.92 -6.69 -6.94
C ILE A 180 7.54 -5.22 -6.86
N VAL A 181 7.12 -4.59 -7.96
CA VAL A 181 6.65 -3.20 -7.98
C VAL A 181 5.39 -3.12 -8.82
N ARG A 182 4.39 -2.39 -8.30
CA ARG A 182 3.11 -2.16 -8.96
C ARG A 182 2.72 -0.70 -8.92
N SER A 183 2.12 -0.24 -10.02
CA SER A 183 1.51 1.09 -10.15
C SER A 183 0.01 0.95 -10.34
N TRP A 184 -0.75 1.95 -9.89
CA TRP A 184 -2.15 2.11 -10.28
C TRP A 184 -2.24 3.21 -11.34
N CYS A 185 -2.66 2.86 -12.54
CA CYS A 185 -2.74 3.77 -13.69
C CYS A 185 -3.93 3.39 -14.56
N ASP A 186 -4.74 4.37 -14.98
CA ASP A 186 -5.91 4.17 -15.84
C ASP A 186 -6.85 3.04 -15.36
N SER A 187 -7.11 3.02 -14.05
CA SER A 187 -7.92 2.00 -13.37
C SER A 187 -7.39 0.56 -13.47
N LYS A 188 -6.08 0.40 -13.72
CA LYS A 188 -5.40 -0.90 -13.83
C LYS A 188 -4.20 -0.96 -12.91
N ILE A 189 -3.90 -2.18 -12.47
CA ILE A 189 -2.64 -2.49 -11.78
C ILE A 189 -1.64 -2.90 -12.84
N LEU A 190 -0.50 -2.21 -12.88
CA LEU A 190 0.59 -2.49 -13.81
C LEU A 190 1.79 -2.99 -13.02
N ASP A 191 2.39 -4.08 -13.49
CA ASP A 191 3.69 -4.53 -13.01
C ASP A 191 4.78 -3.64 -13.58
N GLU A 192 5.73 -3.24 -12.73
CA GLU A 192 6.75 -2.24 -13.02
C GLU A 192 8.15 -2.78 -12.70
N PRO A 193 9.20 -2.25 -13.33
CA PRO A 193 10.56 -2.59 -12.95
C PRO A 193 10.87 -2.09 -11.53
N GLU A 194 11.75 -2.81 -10.84
CA GLU A 194 12.22 -2.42 -9.50
C GLU A 194 12.83 -1.01 -9.47
N THR A 195 13.38 -0.56 -10.59
CA THR A 195 14.02 0.74 -10.79
C THR A 195 13.03 1.87 -11.12
N ARG A 196 11.71 1.62 -11.09
CA ARG A 196 10.66 2.60 -11.49
C ARG A 196 10.90 3.99 -10.91
N ASP A 197 11.19 4.05 -9.61
CA ASP A 197 11.28 5.31 -8.87
C ASP A 197 12.69 5.93 -8.87
N ASP A 198 13.70 5.22 -9.40
CA ASP A 198 15.11 5.62 -9.29
C ASP A 198 15.38 6.96 -10.00
N VAL A 199 14.78 7.18 -11.17
CA VAL A 199 14.94 8.43 -11.93
C VAL A 199 14.42 9.61 -11.14
N PHE A 200 13.23 9.46 -10.54
CA PHE A 200 12.60 10.51 -9.74
C PHE A 200 13.40 10.79 -8.46
N ILE A 201 13.85 9.75 -7.76
CA ILE A 201 14.71 9.89 -6.57
C ILE A 201 15.99 10.67 -6.93
N MET A 202 16.66 10.29 -8.03
CA MET A 202 17.86 10.97 -8.51
C MET A 202 17.60 12.43 -8.90
N GLU A 203 16.42 12.73 -9.43
CA GLU A 203 16.00 14.11 -9.72
C GLU A 203 15.88 14.94 -8.43
N ARG A 204 15.20 14.42 -7.40
CA ARG A 204 15.05 15.12 -6.10
C ARG A 204 16.40 15.38 -5.42
N ILE A 205 17.34 14.43 -5.52
CA ILE A 205 18.72 14.59 -5.04
C ILE A 205 19.43 15.73 -5.78
N ARG A 206 19.29 15.81 -7.12
CA ARG A 206 19.90 16.88 -7.93
C ARG A 206 19.32 18.25 -7.59
N ASN A 207 18.00 18.35 -7.40
CA ASN A 207 17.34 19.61 -7.06
C ASN A 207 17.81 20.13 -5.70
N ASN A 208 17.91 19.27 -4.68
CA ASN A 208 18.43 19.67 -3.38
C ASN A 208 19.88 20.19 -3.42
N HIS A 209 20.75 19.58 -4.24
CA HIS A 209 22.12 20.08 -4.40
C HIS A 209 22.17 21.45 -5.11
N ARG A 210 21.24 21.71 -6.04
CA ARG A 210 21.13 23.03 -6.69
C ARG A 210 20.67 24.10 -5.71
N ASP A 211 19.71 23.77 -4.85
CA ASP A 211 19.15 24.69 -3.85
C ASP A 211 20.12 24.97 -2.70
N CYS A 212 21.03 24.03 -2.42
CA CYS A 212 22.07 24.19 -1.41
C CYS A 212 23.48 23.83 -1.93
N PRO A 213 24.10 24.68 -2.77
CA PRO A 213 25.39 24.37 -3.43
C PRO A 213 26.55 24.15 -2.45
N LYS A 214 26.43 24.66 -1.21
CA LYS A 214 27.44 24.53 -0.16
C LYS A 214 27.40 23.17 0.54
N SER A 215 26.30 22.42 0.45
CA SER A 215 26.16 21.13 1.11
C SER A 215 26.67 20.01 0.21
N GLU A 216 27.84 19.46 0.55
CA GLU A 216 28.41 18.35 -0.20
C GLU A 216 27.57 17.07 -0.06
N TYR A 217 26.93 16.85 1.09
CA TYR A 217 26.08 15.70 1.38
C TYR A 217 24.70 16.16 1.86
N ILE A 218 23.65 15.41 1.53
CA ILE A 218 22.26 15.68 1.94
C ILE A 218 21.78 14.54 2.84
N ASP A 219 21.09 14.86 3.92
CA ASP A 219 20.50 13.84 4.80
C ASP A 219 19.49 12.98 4.02
N ALA A 220 19.61 11.65 4.10
CA ALA A 220 18.76 10.75 3.32
C ALA A 220 17.27 10.91 3.68
N ILE A 221 16.96 11.15 4.97
CA ILE A 221 15.60 11.41 5.44
C ILE A 221 14.94 12.62 4.77
N ARG A 222 15.71 13.66 4.41
CA ARG A 222 15.19 14.84 3.70
C ARG A 222 14.74 14.48 2.30
N ILE A 223 15.55 13.70 1.59
CA ILE A 223 15.22 13.21 0.24
C ILE A 223 14.02 12.28 0.29
N ILE A 224 13.96 11.37 1.27
CA ILE A 224 12.82 10.47 1.46
C ILE A 224 11.54 11.28 1.68
N GLY A 225 11.55 12.28 2.57
CA GLY A 225 10.39 13.14 2.82
C GLY A 225 9.90 13.89 1.58
N GLU A 226 10.84 14.42 0.78
CA GLU A 226 10.49 15.10 -0.47
C GLU A 226 9.92 14.14 -1.52
N VAL A 227 10.52 12.97 -1.70
CA VAL A 227 10.02 11.93 -2.61
C VAL A 227 8.63 11.49 -2.17
N LEU A 228 8.40 11.23 -0.87
CA LEU A 228 7.08 10.86 -0.33
C LEU A 228 6.01 11.91 -0.66
N SER A 229 6.34 13.19 -0.50
CA SER A 229 5.38 14.29 -0.70
C SER A 229 5.07 14.56 -2.18
N LEU A 230 6.02 14.35 -3.07
CA LEU A 230 5.93 14.76 -4.47
C LEU A 230 5.69 13.59 -5.45
N SER A 231 5.79 12.34 -4.98
CA SER A 231 5.49 11.19 -5.84
C SER A 231 4.02 11.18 -6.23
N GLU A 232 3.72 10.80 -7.46
CA GLU A 232 2.34 10.59 -7.91
C GLU A 232 1.74 9.33 -7.25
N GLN A 233 2.51 8.23 -7.25
CA GLN A 233 2.12 6.98 -6.59
C GLN A 233 2.40 7.05 -5.07
N PRO A 234 1.53 6.51 -4.20
CA PRO A 234 1.84 6.39 -2.78
C PRO A 234 3.04 5.44 -2.59
N LEU A 235 4.12 5.96 -2.00
CA LEU A 235 5.33 5.20 -1.69
C LEU A 235 5.49 5.09 -0.18
N SER A 236 6.16 4.03 0.29
CA SER A 236 6.62 3.93 1.67
C SER A 236 8.03 4.50 1.83
N ASP A 237 8.31 5.03 3.01
CA ASP A 237 9.65 5.52 3.40
C ASP A 237 10.71 4.42 3.25
N SER A 238 10.35 3.19 3.63
CA SER A 238 11.20 2.01 3.60
C SER A 238 11.51 1.56 2.18
N TRP A 239 10.56 1.71 1.24
CA TRP A 239 10.80 1.49 -0.18
C TRP A 239 11.79 2.51 -0.74
N ILE A 240 11.62 3.80 -0.43
CA ILE A 240 12.51 4.85 -0.93
C ILE A 240 13.92 4.67 -0.37
N ASP A 241 14.06 4.38 0.94
CA ASP A 241 15.35 4.05 1.55
C ASP A 241 16.02 2.85 0.88
N TYR A 242 15.25 1.80 0.60
CA TYR A 242 15.72 0.62 -0.11
C TYR A 242 16.29 0.98 -1.49
N ARG A 243 15.57 1.79 -2.28
CA ARG A 243 16.05 2.24 -3.59
C ARG A 243 17.29 3.11 -3.48
N ILE A 244 17.35 4.04 -2.52
CA ILE A 244 18.56 4.86 -2.27
C ILE A 244 19.78 3.97 -1.96
N ARG A 245 19.61 2.95 -1.12
CA ARG A 245 20.70 2.00 -0.82
C ARG A 245 21.14 1.19 -2.04
N PHE A 246 20.22 0.83 -2.92
CA PHE A 246 20.54 0.16 -4.18
C PHE A 246 21.34 1.08 -5.13
N LEU A 247 20.95 2.35 -5.24
CA LEU A 247 21.70 3.36 -6.02
C LEU A 247 23.12 3.58 -5.47
N ILE A 248 23.30 3.52 -4.14
CA ILE A 248 24.62 3.56 -3.49
C ILE A 248 25.45 2.32 -3.87
N GLN A 249 24.85 1.12 -3.76
CA GLN A 249 25.54 -0.13 -4.08
C GLN A 249 26.00 -0.20 -5.54
N ASN A 250 25.24 0.39 -6.46
CA ASN A 250 25.59 0.48 -7.87
C ASN A 250 26.53 1.63 -8.22
N GLY A 251 27.07 2.35 -7.23
CA GLY A 251 28.01 3.45 -7.44
C GLY A 251 27.39 4.69 -8.08
N GLN A 252 26.06 4.83 -8.08
CA GLN A 252 25.38 6.02 -8.60
C GLN A 252 25.31 7.14 -7.54
N LEU A 253 25.39 6.77 -6.26
CA LEU A 253 25.45 7.67 -5.12
C LEU A 253 26.66 7.35 -4.22
N ALA A 254 27.31 8.39 -3.72
CA ALA A 254 28.22 8.30 -2.59
C ALA A 254 27.44 8.50 -1.28
N TYR A 255 27.95 7.94 -0.17
CA TYR A 255 27.32 8.11 1.14
C TYR A 255 28.35 8.32 2.25
N LYS A 256 27.89 8.92 3.35
CA LYS A 256 28.60 8.99 4.64
C LYS A 256 27.65 8.60 5.76
N GLY A 257 28.18 7.98 6.81
CA GLY A 257 27.40 7.52 7.97
C GLY A 257 27.02 6.04 7.87
N ASN A 258 25.92 5.67 8.51
CA ASN A 258 25.49 4.28 8.68
C ASN A 258 24.20 3.99 7.90
N LEU A 259 24.23 2.97 7.02
CA LEU A 259 23.09 2.57 6.17
C LEU A 259 22.04 1.69 6.90
N GLN A 260 22.20 1.43 8.20
CA GLN A 260 21.23 0.65 8.98
C GLN A 260 19.92 1.40 9.22
N SER A 261 19.92 2.73 9.14
CA SER A 261 18.74 3.57 9.31
C SER A 261 18.79 4.78 8.38
N MET A 262 17.65 5.12 7.75
CA MET A 262 17.51 6.32 6.92
C MET A 262 17.83 7.65 7.62
N GLN A 263 17.83 7.66 8.97
CA GLN A 263 18.17 8.84 9.77
C GLN A 263 19.69 8.99 10.01
N THR A 264 20.48 7.97 9.70
CA THR A 264 21.89 7.87 10.11
C THR A 264 22.90 8.01 8.97
N TYR A 265 22.46 8.27 7.75
CA TYR A 265 23.36 8.50 6.62
C TYR A 265 22.95 9.70 5.77
N LYS A 266 23.96 10.20 5.06
CA LYS A 266 23.85 11.26 4.08
C LYS A 266 24.32 10.77 2.72
N ILE A 267 23.79 11.35 1.66
CA ILE A 267 24.06 10.96 0.28
C ILE A 267 24.56 12.14 -0.55
N LYS A 268 25.28 11.82 -1.61
CA LYS A 268 25.76 12.74 -2.65
C LYS A 268 25.72 12.01 -3.98
N LYS A 269 25.48 12.73 -5.07
CA LYS A 269 25.65 12.14 -6.42
C LYS A 269 27.11 11.71 -6.64
N PHE A 270 27.32 10.50 -7.15
CA PHE A 270 28.66 10.07 -7.58
C PHE A 270 29.07 10.85 -8.85
N HIS A 271 30.36 11.20 -8.96
CA HIS A 271 30.90 11.96 -10.10
C HIS A 271 31.01 11.10 -11.35
#